data_AF-A0A2M8PPF7-F1
#
_entry.id   AF-A0A2M8PPF7-F1
#
_cell.length_a   1.000
_cell.length_b   1.000
_cell.length_c   1.000
_cell.angle_alpha   90.00
_cell.angle_beta   90.00
_cell.angle_gamma   90.00
#
_symmetry.space_group_name_H-M   'P 1'
#
loop_
_entity.id
_entity.type
_entity.pdbx_description
1 polymer ?
#
loop_
_entity_poly.entity_id
_entity_poly.type
_entity_poly.pdbx_seq_one_letter_code
_entity_poly.pdbx_strand_id
1 'polypeptide(L)'
;MQALLERWRSRLLFGVLLLTYGEFVGWQTLPQNSLQDWGAILVIYIAIMGVVLDVYVRWYVDDTINTLLAAGIFGILHGTIISTNLARNLPLSIIIFGTATPALMFLLAHYSFRLLY
;
A
#
# COMPACT_ATOMS: atom_id res chain seq x y z
N MET A 1 -8.49 -20.40 -17.12
CA MET A 1 -9.06 -19.04 -17.18
C MET A 1 -9.53 -18.55 -15.79
N GLN A 2 -10.23 -19.38 -15.01
CA GLN A 2 -10.69 -19.05 -13.65
C GLN A 2 -9.56 -18.60 -12.70
N ALA A 3 -8.45 -19.34 -12.62
CA ALA A 3 -7.32 -18.98 -11.74
C ALA A 3 -6.69 -17.60 -12.06
N LEU A 4 -6.74 -17.17 -13.32
CA LEU A 4 -6.22 -15.86 -13.73
C LEU A 4 -7.17 -14.75 -13.27
N LEU A 5 -8.49 -14.98 -13.39
CA LEU A 5 -9.54 -14.07 -12.95
C LEU A 5 -9.51 -13.89 -11.43
N GLU A 6 -9.35 -14.97 -10.67
CA GLU A 6 -9.25 -14.95 -9.22
C GLU A 6 -8.02 -14.16 -8.76
N ARG A 7 -6.86 -14.40 -9.39
CA ARG A 7 -5.63 -13.65 -9.10
C ARG A 7 -5.79 -12.15 -9.35
N TRP A 8 -6.42 -11.76 -10.47
CA TRP A 8 -6.67 -10.35 -10.76
C TRP A 8 -7.71 -9.72 -9.83
N ARG A 9 -8.75 -10.46 -9.46
CA ARG A 9 -9.75 -10.03 -8.49
C ARG A 9 -9.10 -9.72 -7.13
N SER A 10 -8.22 -10.58 -6.63
CA SER A 10 -7.50 -10.35 -5.37
C SER A 10 -6.63 -9.10 -5.44
N ARG A 11 -5.89 -8.92 -6.55
CA ARG A 11 -5.04 -7.73 -6.76
C ARG A 11 -5.85 -6.42 -6.80
N LEU A 12 -7.00 -6.44 -7.48
CA LEU A 12 -7.90 -5.29 -7.56
C LEU A 12 -8.50 -4.95 -6.20
N LEU A 13 -9.05 -5.94 -5.48
CA LEU A 13 -9.65 -5.73 -4.16
C LEU A 13 -8.63 -5.17 -3.16
N PHE A 14 -7.43 -5.75 -3.12
CA PHE A 14 -6.39 -5.29 -2.22
C PHE A 14 -5.88 -3.89 -2.58
N GLY A 15 -5.73 -3.60 -3.88
CA GLY A 15 -5.37 -2.26 -4.37
C GLY A 15 -6.41 -1.21 -3.98
N VAL A 16 -7.70 -1.53 -4.08
CA VAL A 16 -8.81 -0.65 -3.66
C VAL A 16 -8.81 -0.43 -2.15
N LEU A 17 -8.61 -1.48 -1.34
CA LEU A 17 -8.50 -1.36 0.11
C LEU A 17 -7.32 -0.46 0.50
N LEU A 18 -6.17 -0.64 -0.14
CA LEU A 18 -4.99 0.18 0.14
C LEU A 18 -5.20 1.64 -0.27
N LEU A 19 -5.81 1.91 -1.42
CA LEU A 19 -6.18 3.27 -1.82
C LEU A 19 -7.12 3.89 -0.79
N THR A 20 -8.14 3.13 -0.37
CA THR A 20 -9.12 3.56 0.64
C THR A 20 -8.41 3.92 1.94
N TYR A 21 -7.58 3.02 2.48
CA TYR A 21 -6.82 3.31 3.70
C TYR A 21 -5.77 4.40 3.49
N GLY A 22 -5.24 4.56 2.29
CA GLY A 22 -4.35 5.68 1.94
C GLY A 22 -5.04 7.02 2.03
N GLU A 23 -6.28 7.09 1.61
CA GLU A 23 -7.12 8.26 1.80
C GLU A 23 -7.50 8.44 3.27
N PHE A 24 -7.94 7.38 3.96
CA PHE A 24 -8.38 7.48 5.36
C PHE A 24 -7.24 7.81 6.34
N VAL A 25 -6.06 7.20 6.16
CA VAL A 25 -4.90 7.39 7.05
C VAL A 25 -4.07 8.60 6.61
N GLY A 26 -3.99 8.86 5.30
CA GLY A 26 -3.26 9.99 4.71
C GLY A 26 -4.03 11.31 4.73
N TRP A 27 -5.30 11.33 5.15
CA TRP A 27 -6.15 12.52 5.20
C TRP A 27 -5.68 13.54 6.23
N GLN A 28 -4.66 14.32 5.88
CA GLN A 28 -4.32 15.57 6.58
C GLN A 28 -4.49 16.82 5.69
N THR A 29 -4.78 16.66 4.40
CA THR A 29 -5.04 17.76 3.46
C THR A 29 -6.06 17.35 2.39
N LEU A 30 -7.01 18.24 2.06
CA LEU A 30 -7.95 18.02 0.95
C LEU A 30 -7.18 17.92 -0.39
N PRO A 31 -7.30 16.82 -1.14
CA PRO A 31 -6.62 16.69 -2.42
C PRO A 31 -7.18 17.69 -3.45
N GLN A 32 -6.30 18.44 -4.11
CA GLN A 32 -6.65 19.24 -5.31
C GLN A 32 -6.54 18.40 -6.60
N ASN A 33 -6.55 17.07 -6.47
CA ASN A 33 -6.29 16.13 -7.55
C ASN A 33 -7.48 16.08 -8.51
N SER A 34 -7.20 16.13 -9.81
CA SER A 34 -8.20 15.93 -10.84
C SER A 34 -8.61 14.45 -10.93
N LEU A 35 -9.73 14.16 -11.60
CA LEU A 35 -10.20 12.78 -11.81
C LEU A 35 -9.18 11.90 -12.55
N GLN A 36 -8.35 12.51 -13.41
CA GLN A 36 -7.29 11.82 -14.13
C GLN A 36 -6.12 11.43 -13.19
N ASP A 37 -5.77 12.32 -12.26
CA ASP A 37 -4.75 12.05 -11.24
C ASP A 37 -5.17 10.89 -10.35
N TRP A 38 -6.46 10.83 -9.98
CA TRP A 38 -7.02 9.69 -9.25
C TRP A 38 -6.90 8.37 -10.02
N GLY A 39 -7.13 8.38 -11.33
CA GLY A 39 -6.93 7.21 -12.18
C GLY A 39 -5.47 6.75 -12.18
N ALA A 40 -4.52 7.67 -12.29
CA ALA A 40 -3.09 7.37 -12.26
C ALA A 40 -2.66 6.83 -10.87
N ILE A 41 -3.13 7.44 -9.78
CA ILE A 41 -2.87 6.99 -8.41
C ILE A 41 -3.40 5.56 -8.23
N LEU A 42 -4.65 5.30 -8.63
CA LEU A 42 -5.24 3.95 -8.54
C LEU A 42 -4.39 2.91 -9.28
N VAL A 43 -3.92 3.22 -10.49
CA VAL A 43 -3.07 2.31 -11.28
C VAL A 43 -1.75 2.02 -10.56
N ILE A 44 -1.10 3.04 -9.99
CA ILE A 44 0.15 2.87 -9.23
C ILE A 44 -0.09 1.99 -8.00
N TYR A 45 -1.15 2.23 -7.25
CA TYR A 45 -1.51 1.43 -6.07
C TYR A 45 -1.78 -0.03 -6.43
N ILE A 46 -2.51 -0.29 -7.52
CA ILE A 46 -2.75 -1.64 -8.04
C ILE A 46 -1.43 -2.31 -8.46
N ALA A 47 -0.54 -1.59 -9.14
CA ALA A 47 0.75 -2.14 -9.60
C ALA A 47 1.66 -2.52 -8.44
N ILE A 48 1.82 -1.62 -7.46
CA ILE A 48 2.59 -1.88 -6.23
C ILE A 48 2.00 -3.09 -5.51
N MET A 49 0.67 -3.18 -5.41
CA MET A 49 0.03 -4.30 -4.75
C MET A 49 0.11 -5.62 -5.51
N GLY A 50 0.11 -5.59 -6.83
CA GLY A 50 0.41 -6.78 -7.63
C GLY A 50 1.75 -7.38 -7.25
N VAL A 51 2.76 -6.53 -7.06
CA VAL A 51 4.10 -6.96 -6.63
C VAL A 51 4.09 -7.47 -5.18
N VAL A 52 3.45 -6.76 -4.25
CA VAL A 52 3.44 -7.17 -2.84
C VAL A 52 2.68 -8.49 -2.63
N LEU A 53 1.53 -8.68 -3.28
CA LEU A 53 0.81 -9.96 -3.24
C LEU A 53 1.63 -11.10 -3.86
N ASP A 54 2.33 -10.84 -4.96
CA ASP A 54 3.21 -11.83 -5.57
C ASP A 54 4.39 -12.20 -4.65
N VAL A 55 4.92 -11.24 -3.88
CA VAL A 55 5.92 -11.50 -2.83
C VAL A 55 5.31 -12.30 -1.68
N TYR A 56 4.12 -11.92 -1.18
CA TYR A 56 3.42 -12.63 -0.10
C TYR A 56 3.20 -14.11 -0.42
N VAL A 57 2.70 -14.39 -1.63
CA VAL A 57 2.44 -15.76 -2.09
C VAL A 57 3.73 -16.54 -2.31
N ARG A 58 4.80 -15.89 -2.80
CA ARG A 58 6.09 -16.56 -3.04
C ARG A 58 6.87 -16.85 -1.76
N TRP A 59 6.75 -16.01 -0.75
CA TRP A 59 7.53 -16.09 0.49
C TRP A 59 6.75 -16.68 1.67
N TYR A 60 5.51 -17.15 1.47
CA TYR A 60 4.65 -17.72 2.51
C TYR A 60 4.60 -16.85 3.77
N VAL A 61 4.37 -15.55 3.57
CA VAL A 61 4.24 -14.59 4.67
C VAL A 61 2.90 -14.84 5.38
N ASP A 62 2.90 -15.77 6.33
CA ASP A 62 1.70 -16.16 7.09
C ASP A 62 1.83 -15.90 8.59
N ASP A 63 3.04 -15.62 9.08
CA ASP A 63 3.30 -15.23 10.45
C ASP A 63 3.33 -13.69 10.62
N THR A 64 3.07 -13.27 11.86
CA THR A 64 2.97 -11.86 12.25
C THR A 64 4.26 -11.08 11.97
N ILE A 65 5.43 -11.69 12.15
CA ILE A 65 6.72 -11.01 11.99
C ILE A 65 6.97 -10.69 10.52
N ASN A 66 6.78 -11.67 9.63
CA ASN A 66 6.94 -11.43 8.20
C ASN A 66 5.93 -10.43 7.64
N THR A 67 4.71 -10.38 8.21
CA THR A 67 3.70 -9.37 7.85
C THR A 67 4.13 -7.96 8.25
N LEU A 68 4.70 -7.80 9.45
CA LEU A 68 5.24 -6.51 9.90
C LEU A 68 6.44 -6.07 9.08
N LEU A 69 7.32 -7.00 8.69
CA LEU A 69 8.46 -6.71 7.80
C LEU A 69 7.98 -6.26 6.42
N ALA A 70 6.98 -6.94 5.84
CA ALA A 70 6.40 -6.54 4.56
C ALA A 70 5.74 -5.15 4.65
N ALA A 71 5.04 -4.86 5.74
CA ALA A 71 4.48 -3.54 6.01
C ALA A 71 5.57 -2.45 6.09
N GLY A 72 6.69 -2.74 6.76
CA GLY A 72 7.83 -1.83 6.85
C GLY A 72 8.49 -1.56 5.49
N ILE A 73 8.72 -2.62 4.70
CA ILE A 73 9.25 -2.50 3.33
C ILE A 73 8.29 -1.68 2.45
N PHE A 74 7.00 -1.97 2.52
CA PHE A 74 5.99 -1.19 1.82
C PHE A 74 6.01 0.28 2.25
N GLY A 75 6.07 0.56 3.54
CA GLY A 75 6.11 1.91 4.08
C GLY A 75 7.33 2.70 3.58
N ILE A 76 8.49 2.05 3.50
CA ILE A 76 9.72 2.65 2.94
C ILE A 76 9.56 2.91 1.44
N LEU A 77 9.13 1.92 0.67
CA LEU A 77 8.97 2.06 -0.78
C LEU A 77 7.95 3.15 -1.12
N HIS A 78 6.79 3.11 -0.49
CA HIS A 78 5.71 4.06 -0.70
C HIS A 78 6.12 5.48 -0.28
N GLY A 79 6.72 5.64 0.90
CA GLY A 79 7.23 6.92 1.38
C GLY A 79 8.32 7.50 0.47
N THR A 80 9.19 6.66 -0.09
CA THR A 80 10.28 7.09 -0.99
C THR A 80 9.78 7.45 -2.39
N ILE A 81 8.84 6.67 -2.94
CA ILE A 81 8.30 6.87 -4.30
C ILE A 81 7.37 8.07 -4.35
N ILE A 82 6.45 8.18 -3.38
CA ILE A 82 5.43 9.23 -3.37
C ILE A 82 6.01 10.55 -2.85
N SER A 83 6.95 10.49 -1.90
CA SER A 83 7.55 11.69 -1.33
C SER A 83 9.00 11.89 -1.78
N THR A 84 9.16 12.18 -3.07
CA THR A 84 10.43 12.69 -3.63
C THR A 84 10.89 13.99 -2.95
N ASN A 85 9.97 14.74 -2.33
CA ASN A 85 10.27 15.93 -1.52
C ASN A 85 10.71 15.61 -0.08
N LEU A 86 10.25 14.52 0.54
CA LEU A 86 10.78 14.06 1.84
C LEU A 86 12.26 13.69 1.70
N ALA A 87 12.61 12.90 0.67
CA ALA A 87 13.95 12.34 0.49
C ALA A 87 15.11 13.37 0.55
N ARG A 88 14.85 14.64 0.22
CA ARG A 88 15.89 15.69 0.20
C ARG A 88 16.19 16.33 1.57
N ASN A 89 15.25 16.31 2.52
CA ASN A 89 15.36 17.06 3.79
C ASN A 89 14.68 16.31 4.95
N LEU A 90 15.12 15.09 5.28
CA LEU A 90 14.48 14.27 6.33
C LEU A 90 15.13 14.44 7.71
N PRO A 91 14.51 15.20 8.64
CA PRO A 91 14.65 14.94 10.06
C PRO A 91 14.04 13.56 10.40
N LEU A 92 14.66 12.85 11.35
CA LEU A 92 14.28 11.49 11.79
C LEU A 92 12.79 11.31 12.12
N SER A 93 12.14 12.36 12.63
CA SER A 93 10.70 12.37 12.93
C SER A 93 9.85 12.13 11.68
N ILE A 94 10.25 12.65 10.51
CA ILE A 94 9.51 12.49 9.26
C ILE A 94 9.75 11.11 8.62
N ILE A 95 10.87 10.45 8.88
CA ILE A 95 11.07 9.03 8.49
C ILE A 95 10.05 8.17 9.24
N ILE A 96 9.90 8.39 10.55
CA ILE A 96 8.98 7.62 11.39
C ILE A 96 7.52 7.87 10.96
N PHE A 97 7.08 9.13 10.82
CA PHE A 97 5.71 9.42 10.39
C PHE A 97 5.45 9.09 8.92
N GLY A 98 6.42 9.35 8.03
CA GLY A 98 6.33 9.13 6.60
C GLY A 98 6.33 7.65 6.20
N THR A 99 6.91 6.78 7.02
CA THR A 99 6.86 5.32 6.81
C THR A 99 5.80 4.62 7.66
N ALA A 100 5.49 5.11 8.86
CA ALA A 100 4.48 4.51 9.73
C ALA A 100 3.06 4.62 9.15
N THR A 101 2.72 5.75 8.53
CA THR A 101 1.42 5.94 7.87
C THR A 101 1.19 4.90 6.76
N PRO A 102 2.08 4.77 5.74
CA PRO A 102 1.90 3.73 4.73
C PRO A 102 2.07 2.30 5.27
N ALA A 103 2.90 2.06 6.29
CA ALA A 103 2.94 0.75 6.95
C ALA A 103 1.59 0.41 7.63
N LEU A 104 0.95 1.38 8.29
CA LEU A 104 -0.38 1.21 8.90
C LEU A 104 -1.47 0.99 7.84
N MET A 105 -1.42 1.74 6.73
CA MET A 105 -2.31 1.52 5.58
C MET A 105 -2.22 0.09 5.06
N PHE A 106 -0.99 -0.43 4.94
CA PHE A 106 -0.74 -1.79 4.50
C PHE A 106 -1.32 -2.83 5.46
N LEU A 107 -1.10 -2.66 6.76
CA LEU A 107 -1.61 -3.58 7.78
C LEU A 107 -3.14 -3.60 7.81
N LEU A 108 -3.78 -2.44 7.72
CA LEU A 108 -5.23 -2.32 7.65
C LEU A 108 -5.79 -2.98 6.38
N ALA A 109 -5.17 -2.73 5.23
CA ALA A 109 -5.55 -3.37 3.97
C ALA A 109 -5.38 -4.90 4.05
N HIS A 110 -4.28 -5.38 4.63
CA HIS A 110 -4.00 -6.80 4.81
C HIS A 110 -5.01 -7.49 5.72
N TYR A 111 -5.30 -6.89 6.87
CA TYR A 111 -6.25 -7.44 7.82
C TYR A 111 -7.67 -7.48 7.24
N SER A 112 -8.11 -6.40 6.60
CA SER A 112 -9.41 -6.34 5.93
C SER A 112 -9.53 -7.32 4.78
N PHE A 113 -8.44 -7.55 4.03
CA PHE A 113 -8.45 -8.55 2.97
C PHE A 113 -8.58 -9.98 3.51
N ARG A 114 -7.88 -10.34 4.59
CA ARG A 114 -8.04 -11.64 5.29
C ARG A 114 -9.43 -11.85 5.90
N LEU A 115 -10.15 -10.77 6.23
CA LEU A 115 -11.53 -10.88 6.71
C LEU A 115 -12.52 -11.14 5.57
N LEU A 116 -12.20 -10.67 4.36
CA LEU A 116 -13.05 -10.79 3.18
C LEU A 116 -12.78 -12.08 2.37
N TYR A 117 -11.68 -12.78 2.65
CA TYR A 117 -11.17 -13.93 1.89
C TYR A 117 -10.42 -14.90 2.80
#